data_AF-A0A975JLP9-F1
#
_entry.id   AF-A0A975JLP9-F1
#
_cell.length_a   1.000
_cell.length_b   1.000
_cell.length_c   1.000
_cell.angle_alpha   90.00
_cell.angle_beta   90.00
_cell.angle_gamma   90.00
#
_symmetry.space_group_name_H-M   'P 1'
#
loop_
_entity.id
_entity.type
_entity.pdbx_description
1 polymer ?
#
loop_
_entity_poly.entity_id
_entity_poly.type
_entity_poly.pdbx_seq_one_letter_code
_entity_poly.pdbx_strand_id
1 'polypeptide(L)'
;MLDDKGPAGPQGDPDAPLSPASPGLKPDPSVASEDDVSGDEGLFEELAALVDDGRTYAEAEIAFQKTRASLAGRSVGMAAVFAVLAIIALHIAFLALAVGLVIALAPLVSIWGAIAIVVGALLLLVALLARAAMRQGTRIGALFESPPKLEPTDGDT
;
A
#
# COMPACT_ATOMS: atom_id res chain seq x y z
N MET A 1 70.30 -1.40 32.26
CA MET A 1 70.22 -2.86 32.45
C MET A 1 69.27 -3.36 31.37
N LEU A 2 69.88 -3.92 30.32
CA LEU A 2 69.33 -4.65 29.17
C LEU A 2 68.49 -3.90 28.12
N ASP A 3 69.20 -3.58 27.03
CA ASP A 3 68.76 -3.68 25.64
C ASP A 3 68.11 -5.05 25.32
N ASP A 4 67.23 -5.12 24.30
CA ASP A 4 67.48 -5.90 23.07
C ASP A 4 66.20 -6.26 22.26
N LYS A 5 66.33 -6.13 20.94
CA LYS A 5 65.65 -6.83 19.82
C LYS A 5 64.15 -6.70 19.53
N GLY A 6 63.85 -5.91 18.49
CA GLY A 6 63.73 -6.39 17.09
C GLY A 6 62.56 -7.34 16.71
N PRO A 7 61.79 -7.09 15.63
CA PRO A 7 60.65 -7.90 15.20
C PRO A 7 61.02 -8.96 14.13
N ALA A 8 60.40 -10.15 14.17
CA ALA A 8 60.34 -11.08 13.04
C ALA A 8 59.22 -12.12 13.25
N GLY A 9 58.41 -12.34 12.21
CA GLY A 9 57.30 -13.30 12.19
C GLY A 9 57.69 -14.77 11.91
N PRO A 10 56.83 -15.56 11.25
CA PRO A 10 56.15 -16.74 11.80
C PRO A 10 56.74 -18.08 11.32
N GLN A 11 56.63 -19.15 12.13
CA GLN A 11 56.93 -20.53 11.72
C GLN A 11 55.97 -21.54 12.38
N GLY A 12 55.08 -22.15 11.57
CA GLY A 12 54.79 -23.59 11.65
C GLY A 12 55.99 -24.34 11.03
N ASP A 13 56.23 -25.62 11.24
CA ASP A 13 55.37 -26.81 11.17
C ASP A 13 56.31 -27.98 11.65
N PRO A 14 56.26 -29.24 11.19
CA PRO A 14 55.28 -30.32 11.36
C PRO A 14 55.99 -31.64 11.74
N ASP A 15 56.13 -32.03 13.01
CA ASP A 15 56.74 -33.34 13.35
C ASP A 15 56.02 -34.04 14.53
N ALA A 16 55.03 -34.87 14.17
CA ALA A 16 54.50 -35.96 14.99
C ALA A 16 55.58 -37.06 15.19
N PRO A 17 55.39 -38.12 16.03
CA PRO A 17 54.82 -39.33 15.41
C PRO A 17 54.14 -40.41 16.34
N LEU A 18 53.32 -41.26 15.70
CA LEU A 18 52.93 -42.70 15.94
C LEU A 18 51.87 -43.06 17.03
N SER A 19 50.60 -43.40 16.66
CA SER A 19 50.01 -44.73 16.32
C SER A 19 49.61 -45.62 17.53
N PRO A 20 48.51 -46.43 17.48
CA PRO A 20 48.16 -47.34 16.38
C PRO A 20 46.67 -47.37 15.94
N ALA A 21 46.45 -48.10 14.85
CA ALA A 21 45.23 -48.25 14.06
C ALA A 21 44.29 -49.39 14.51
N SER A 22 42.97 -49.15 14.32
CA SER A 22 41.87 -50.05 13.84
C SER A 22 41.48 -51.32 14.64
N PRO A 23 40.30 -51.97 14.41
CA PRO A 23 39.07 -51.61 13.68
C PRO A 23 37.76 -51.84 14.52
N GLY A 24 36.65 -51.19 14.18
CA GLY A 24 35.39 -51.42 14.90
C GLY A 24 34.14 -50.86 14.24
N LEU A 25 33.91 -51.23 12.97
CA LEU A 25 32.58 -51.12 12.37
C LEU A 25 31.64 -52.07 13.11
N LYS A 26 30.76 -51.53 13.95
CA LYS A 26 29.46 -52.16 14.21
C LYS A 26 28.43 -51.31 13.48
N PRO A 27 27.70 -51.86 12.48
CA PRO A 27 26.48 -51.22 12.06
C PRO A 27 25.56 -51.30 13.26
N ASP A 28 25.10 -50.17 13.79
CA ASP A 28 23.96 -50.18 14.69
C ASP A 28 22.71 -50.33 13.81
N PRO A 29 22.01 -51.48 13.82
CA PRO A 29 20.69 -51.58 13.24
C PRO A 29 19.69 -51.05 14.29
N SER A 30 19.85 -49.80 14.71
CA SER A 30 18.79 -49.03 15.36
C SER A 30 17.98 -48.32 14.29
N VAL A 31 17.52 -49.11 13.32
CA VAL A 31 16.24 -48.90 12.64
C VAL A 31 15.22 -49.57 13.54
N ALA A 32 14.97 -48.97 14.69
CA ALA A 32 13.70 -49.12 15.37
C ALA A 32 12.83 -47.98 14.85
N SER A 33 12.17 -48.24 13.74
CA SER A 33 11.00 -47.51 13.31
C SER A 33 9.98 -47.59 14.44
N GLU A 34 9.91 -46.56 15.27
CA GLU A 34 8.75 -46.28 16.12
C GLU A 34 7.86 -45.31 15.36
N ASP A 35 7.25 -45.81 14.27
CA ASP A 35 6.07 -45.18 13.69
C ASP A 35 4.85 -45.54 14.56
N ASP A 36 3.89 -44.61 14.59
CA ASP A 36 2.50 -44.76 15.02
C ASP A 36 2.09 -44.41 16.46
N VAL A 37 2.56 -43.27 16.99
CA VAL A 37 1.68 -42.32 17.74
C VAL A 37 2.10 -40.85 17.52
N SER A 38 3.31 -40.59 17.03
CA SER A 38 3.90 -39.24 16.94
C SER A 38 3.76 -38.53 15.58
N GLY A 39 3.19 -39.20 14.57
CA GLY A 39 3.10 -38.68 13.19
C GLY A 39 2.15 -37.49 13.06
N ASP A 40 1.02 -37.52 13.76
CA ASP A 40 0.09 -36.39 13.78
C ASP A 40 0.70 -35.19 14.51
N GLU A 41 1.29 -35.40 15.70
CA GLU A 41 1.94 -34.34 16.50
C GLU A 41 3.11 -33.67 15.75
N GLY A 42 3.91 -34.44 15.00
CA GLY A 42 5.01 -33.92 14.20
C GLY A 42 4.57 -33.04 13.02
N LEU A 43 3.49 -33.43 12.33
CA LEU A 43 2.90 -32.63 11.25
C LEU A 43 2.21 -31.37 11.79
N PHE A 44 1.60 -31.45 12.98
CA PHE A 44 1.06 -30.29 13.66
C PHE A 44 2.17 -29.32 14.10
N GLU A 45 3.30 -29.82 14.59
CA GLU A 45 4.47 -29.01 14.94
C GLU A 45 5.09 -28.34 13.69
N GLU A 46 5.19 -29.07 12.59
CA GLU A 46 5.72 -28.57 11.31
C GLU A 46 4.77 -27.54 10.67
N LEU A 47 3.46 -27.74 10.79
CA LEU A 47 2.44 -26.76 10.39
C LEU A 47 2.46 -25.54 11.30
N ALA A 48 2.66 -25.72 12.62
CA ALA A 48 2.78 -24.61 13.56
C ALA A 48 4.03 -23.77 13.25
N ALA A 49 5.15 -24.42 12.92
CA ALA A 49 6.37 -23.74 12.47
C ALA A 49 6.15 -23.00 11.14
N LEU A 50 5.46 -23.59 10.17
CA LEU A 50 5.13 -22.94 8.90
C LEU A 50 4.13 -21.78 9.06
N VAL A 51 3.20 -21.89 10.00
CA VAL A 51 2.26 -20.82 10.38
C VAL A 51 3.00 -19.66 11.05
N ASP A 52 3.95 -19.95 11.94
CA ASP A 52 4.73 -18.94 12.63
C ASP A 52 5.72 -18.22 11.69
N ASP A 53 6.35 -18.97 10.77
CA ASP A 53 7.14 -18.42 9.66
C ASP A 53 6.28 -17.58 8.71
N GLY A 54 5.08 -18.06 8.36
CA GLY A 54 4.12 -17.35 7.51
C GLY A 54 3.59 -16.07 8.16
N ARG A 55 3.38 -16.08 9.48
CA ARG A 55 3.00 -14.90 10.27
C ARG A 55 4.11 -13.86 10.28
N THR A 56 5.36 -14.29 10.49
CA THR A 56 6.53 -13.40 10.48
C THR A 56 6.72 -12.75 9.10
N TYR A 57 6.48 -13.50 8.02
CA TYR A 57 6.51 -12.99 6.65
C TYR A 57 5.33 -12.03 6.34
N ALA A 58 4.13 -12.33 6.85
CA ALA A 58 2.97 -11.45 6.71
C ALA A 58 3.13 -10.14 7.49
N GLU A 59 3.70 -10.18 8.69
CA GLU A 59 3.99 -9.01 9.51
C GLU A 59 5.00 -8.07 8.82
N ALA A 60 5.96 -8.63 8.06
CA ALA A 60 6.90 -7.86 7.25
C ALA A 60 6.23 -7.17 6.05
N GLU A 61 5.28 -7.81 5.37
CA GLU A 61 4.56 -7.23 4.22
C GLU A 61 3.54 -6.16 4.68
N ILE A 62 2.87 -6.38 5.82
CA ILE A 62 1.96 -5.42 6.43
C ILE A 62 2.68 -4.12 6.80
N ALA A 63 3.92 -4.20 7.31
CA ALA A 63 4.74 -3.03 7.61
C ALA A 63 5.11 -2.22 6.34
N PHE A 64 5.31 -2.90 5.21
CA PHE A 64 5.58 -2.27 3.92
C PHE A 64 4.35 -1.57 3.34
N GLN A 65 3.17 -2.19 3.44
CA GLN A 65 1.91 -1.57 3.01
C GLN A 65 1.48 -0.42 3.92
N LYS A 66 1.71 -0.52 5.24
CA LYS A 66 1.44 0.56 6.20
C LYS A 66 2.28 1.81 5.93
N THR A 67 3.51 1.64 5.46
CA THR A 67 4.41 2.75 5.08
C THR A 67 4.00 3.37 3.74
N ARG A 68 3.61 2.55 2.75
CA ARG A 68 3.10 3.04 1.47
C ARG A 68 1.74 3.75 1.62
N ALA A 69 0.88 3.25 2.51
CA ALA A 69 -0.40 3.85 2.87
C ALA A 69 -0.26 5.16 3.68
N SER A 70 0.73 5.27 4.58
CA SER A 70 0.92 6.50 5.36
C SER A 70 1.55 7.63 4.55
N LEU A 71 2.48 7.32 3.64
CA LEU A 71 3.08 8.28 2.71
C LEU A 71 2.06 8.77 1.66
N ALA A 72 1.25 7.87 1.11
CA ALA A 72 0.13 8.24 0.24
C ALA A 72 -0.98 8.99 1.00
N GLY A 73 -1.24 8.63 2.26
CA GLY A 73 -2.24 9.29 3.10
C GLY A 73 -1.88 10.73 3.46
N ARG A 74 -0.59 11.03 3.69
CA ARG A 74 -0.11 12.39 3.99
C ARG A 74 -0.28 13.33 2.78
N SER A 75 0.02 12.85 1.57
CA SER A 75 -0.16 13.64 0.34
C SER A 75 -1.64 13.83 0.01
N VAL A 76 -2.48 12.81 0.20
CA VAL A 76 -3.95 12.93 0.08
C VAL A 76 -4.52 13.90 1.11
N GLY A 77 -4.03 13.88 2.36
CA GLY A 77 -4.45 14.82 3.40
C GLY A 77 -4.12 16.27 3.07
N MET A 78 -2.90 16.55 2.62
CA MET A 78 -2.52 17.90 2.17
C MET A 78 -3.27 18.31 0.90
N ALA A 79 -3.44 17.41 -0.07
CA ALA A 79 -4.25 17.66 -1.25
C ALA A 79 -5.70 18.00 -0.90
N ALA A 80 -6.29 17.32 0.09
CA ALA A 80 -7.63 17.64 0.59
C ALA A 80 -7.68 19.03 1.25
N VAL A 81 -6.69 19.39 2.06
CA VAL A 81 -6.60 20.75 2.65
C VAL A 81 -6.50 21.81 1.55
N PHE A 82 -5.60 21.63 0.58
CA PHE A 82 -5.48 22.55 -0.56
C PHE A 82 -6.76 22.60 -1.40
N ALA A 83 -7.45 21.48 -1.60
CA ALA A 83 -8.73 21.45 -2.30
C ALA A 83 -9.81 22.25 -1.57
N VAL A 84 -9.91 22.10 -0.24
CA VAL A 84 -10.84 22.88 0.58
C VAL A 84 -10.50 24.38 0.51
N LEU A 85 -9.23 24.73 0.68
CA LEU A 85 -8.78 26.13 0.56
C LEU A 85 -9.06 26.71 -0.83
N ALA A 86 -8.83 25.94 -1.88
CA ALA A 86 -9.13 26.33 -3.25
C ALA A 86 -10.63 26.54 -3.47
N ILE A 87 -11.49 25.67 -2.93
CA ILE A 87 -12.95 25.81 -3.00
C ILE A 87 -13.41 27.08 -2.28
N ILE A 88 -12.87 27.36 -1.08
CA ILE A 88 -13.20 28.58 -0.33
C ILE A 88 -12.75 29.83 -1.12
N ALA A 89 -11.50 29.83 -1.60
CA ALA A 89 -10.97 30.94 -2.40
C ALA A 89 -11.76 31.14 -3.70
N LEU A 90 -12.13 30.06 -4.39
CA LEU A 90 -12.99 30.09 -5.56
C LEU A 90 -14.33 30.72 -5.23
N HIS A 91 -14.93 30.38 -4.09
CA HIS A 91 -16.21 30.94 -3.66
C HIS A 91 -16.12 32.45 -3.41
N ILE A 92 -15.08 32.90 -2.72
CA ILE A 92 -14.80 34.32 -2.49
C ILE A 92 -14.59 35.05 -3.83
N ALA A 93 -13.84 34.43 -4.76
CA ALA A 93 -13.62 34.98 -6.09
C ALA A 93 -14.92 35.11 -6.89
N PHE A 94 -15.84 34.15 -6.80
CA PHE A 94 -17.16 34.22 -7.44
C PHE A 94 -18.00 35.37 -6.88
N LEU A 95 -17.99 35.59 -5.56
CA LEU A 95 -18.67 36.73 -4.95
C LEU A 95 -18.07 38.05 -5.41
N ALA A 96 -16.75 38.18 -5.42
CA ALA A 96 -16.06 39.38 -5.89
C ALA A 96 -16.32 39.65 -7.38
N LEU A 97 -16.31 38.60 -8.22
CA LEU A 97 -16.66 38.68 -9.63
C LEU A 97 -18.11 39.17 -9.81
N ALA A 98 -19.06 38.60 -9.08
CA ALA A 98 -20.46 39.00 -9.18
C ALA A 98 -20.65 40.47 -8.80
N VAL A 99 -20.05 40.93 -7.70
CA VAL A 99 -20.10 42.35 -7.29
C VAL A 99 -19.45 43.25 -8.34
N GLY A 100 -18.25 42.89 -8.82
CA GLY A 100 -17.55 43.67 -9.85
C GLY A 100 -18.34 43.76 -11.16
N LEU A 101 -18.97 42.67 -11.59
CA LEU A 101 -19.78 42.63 -12.81
C LEU A 101 -21.03 43.50 -12.68
N VAL A 102 -21.71 43.48 -11.52
CA VAL A 102 -22.85 44.37 -11.27
C VAL A 102 -22.44 45.84 -11.34
N ILE A 103 -21.32 46.22 -10.70
CA ILE A 103 -20.82 47.60 -10.73
C ILE A 103 -20.45 48.02 -12.17
N ALA A 104 -19.83 47.13 -12.95
CA ALA A 104 -19.46 47.40 -14.33
C ALA A 104 -20.67 47.52 -15.28
N LEU A 105 -21.73 46.73 -15.08
CA LEU A 105 -22.93 46.74 -15.93
C LEU A 105 -23.97 47.78 -15.52
N ALA A 106 -24.02 48.16 -14.24
CA ALA A 106 -24.98 49.15 -13.75
C ALA A 106 -25.10 50.42 -14.61
N PRO A 107 -24.01 51.05 -15.09
CA PRO A 107 -24.13 52.24 -15.95
C PRO A 107 -24.66 51.95 -17.37
N LEU A 108 -24.60 50.71 -17.87
CA LEU A 108 -25.04 50.36 -19.22
C LEU A 108 -26.51 49.94 -19.28
N VAL A 109 -26.97 49.16 -18.29
CA VAL A 109 -28.27 48.47 -18.34
C VAL A 109 -29.16 48.71 -17.13
N SER A 110 -28.79 49.66 -16.25
CA SER A 110 -29.37 49.88 -14.92
C SER A 110 -29.07 48.76 -13.91
N ILE A 111 -29.30 49.05 -12.62
CA ILE A 111 -29.04 48.12 -11.51
C ILE A 111 -29.87 46.83 -11.66
N TRP A 112 -31.16 46.95 -11.96
CA TRP A 112 -32.04 45.79 -12.11
C TRP A 112 -31.64 44.90 -13.29
N GLY A 113 -31.28 45.52 -14.42
CA GLY A 113 -30.79 44.80 -15.60
C GLY A 113 -29.46 44.08 -15.32
N ALA A 114 -28.54 44.74 -14.63
CA ALA A 114 -27.26 44.16 -14.25
C ALA A 114 -27.44 42.91 -13.38
N ILE A 115 -28.26 42.98 -12.33
CA ILE A 115 -28.55 41.84 -11.45
C ILE A 115 -29.13 40.67 -12.24
N ALA A 116 -30.13 40.92 -13.08
CA ALA A 116 -30.77 39.88 -13.88
C ALA A 116 -29.77 39.17 -14.81
N ILE A 117 -28.87 39.93 -15.45
CA ILE A 117 -27.84 39.38 -16.35
C ILE A 117 -26.82 38.55 -15.57
N VAL A 118 -26.30 39.07 -14.45
CA VAL A 118 -25.29 38.36 -13.64
C VAL A 118 -25.85 37.05 -13.10
N VAL A 119 -27.05 37.09 -12.51
CA VAL A 119 -27.71 35.89 -11.98
C VAL A 119 -28.02 34.91 -13.11
N GLY A 120 -28.54 35.38 -14.24
CA GLY A 120 -28.81 34.54 -15.41
C GLY A 120 -27.55 33.85 -15.96
N ALA A 121 -26.44 34.58 -16.06
CA ALA A 121 -25.16 34.03 -16.52
C ALA A 121 -24.61 32.97 -15.56
N LEU A 122 -24.66 33.21 -14.24
CA LEU A 122 -24.23 32.25 -13.23
C LEU A 122 -25.10 30.99 -13.22
N LEU A 123 -26.43 31.13 -13.34
CA LEU A 123 -27.35 29.98 -13.42
C LEU A 123 -27.11 29.15 -14.68
N LEU A 124 -26.87 29.80 -15.83
CA LEU A 124 -26.50 29.11 -17.06
C LEU A 124 -25.18 28.34 -16.89
N LEU A 125 -24.17 28.96 -16.27
CA LEU A 125 -22.90 28.29 -15.97
C LEU A 125 -23.11 27.06 -15.08
N VAL A 126 -23.89 27.17 -14.00
CA VAL A 126 -24.23 26.05 -13.12
C VAL A 126 -24.95 24.94 -13.88
N ALA A 127 -25.94 25.28 -14.72
CA ALA A 127 -26.67 24.30 -15.52
C ALA A 127 -25.74 23.53 -16.49
N LEU A 128 -24.80 24.23 -17.13
CA LEU A 128 -23.80 23.62 -18.01
C LEU A 128 -22.84 22.70 -17.24
N LEU A 129 -22.34 23.14 -16.08
CA LEU A 129 -21.48 22.34 -15.21
C LEU A 129 -22.21 21.09 -14.70
N ALA A 130 -23.45 21.23 -14.22
CA ALA A 130 -24.27 20.11 -13.76
C ALA A 130 -24.51 19.09 -14.89
N ARG A 131 -24.81 19.57 -16.11
CA ARG A 131 -24.97 18.69 -17.28
C ARG A 131 -23.67 17.97 -17.66
N ALA A 132 -22.52 18.64 -17.57
CA ALA A 132 -21.22 18.01 -17.79
C ALA A 132 -20.91 16.95 -16.72
N ALA A 133 -21.19 17.25 -15.45
CA ALA A 133 -21.00 16.33 -14.33
C ALA A 133 -21.88 15.08 -14.47
N MET A 134 -23.16 15.22 -14.83
CA MET A 134 -24.06 14.08 -15.08
C MET A 134 -23.56 13.17 -16.21
N ARG A 135 -22.96 13.75 -17.25
CA ARG A 135 -22.35 12.98 -18.36
C ARG A 135 -21.10 12.20 -17.94
N GLN A 136 -20.40 12.65 -16.91
CA GLN A 136 -19.22 11.97 -16.38
C GLN A 136 -19.60 10.92 -15.32
N GLY A 137 -20.56 11.22 -14.45
CA GLY A 137 -21.00 10.30 -13.39
C GLY A 137 -21.60 8.99 -13.91
N THR A 138 -22.30 9.03 -15.04
CA THR A 138 -22.83 7.81 -15.70
C THR A 138 -21.73 6.86 -16.16
N ARG A 139 -20.55 7.35 -16.55
CA ARG A 139 -19.42 6.51 -16.97
C ARG A 139 -18.78 5.77 -15.81
N ILE A 140 -18.73 6.42 -14.65
CA ILE A 140 -18.15 5.86 -13.43
C ILE A 140 -19.11 4.84 -12.83
N GLY A 141 -20.43 5.10 -12.82
CA GLY A 141 -21.45 4.17 -12.36
C GLY A 141 -21.47 2.85 -13.13
N ALA A 142 -21.27 2.89 -14.45
CA ALA A 142 -21.22 1.69 -15.29
C ALA A 142 -20.08 0.72 -14.93
N LEU A 143 -19.00 1.20 -14.30
CA LEU A 143 -17.86 0.37 -13.88
C LEU A 143 -18.17 -0.46 -12.62
N PHE A 144 -19.18 -0.07 -11.85
CA PHE A 144 -19.56 -0.76 -10.59
C PHE A 144 -20.76 -1.71 -10.76
N GLU A 145 -21.50 -1.61 -11.87
CA GLU A 145 -22.77 -2.33 -12.08
C GLU A 145 -22.63 -3.72 -12.73
N SER A 146 -21.40 -4.19 -13.02
CA SER A 146 -21.17 -5.49 -13.67
C SER A 146 -20.62 -6.55 -12.70
N PRO A 147 -21.44 -7.19 -11.87
CA PRO A 147 -21.10 -8.51 -11.37
C PRO A 147 -21.32 -9.54 -12.49
N PRO A 148 -20.37 -10.47 -12.74
CA PRO A 148 -20.59 -11.57 -13.65
C PRO A 148 -21.80 -12.37 -13.16
N LYS A 149 -22.84 -12.44 -14.00
CA LYS A 149 -23.94 -13.38 -13.79
C LYS A 149 -23.32 -14.77 -13.96
N LEU A 150 -22.96 -15.38 -12.84
CA LEU A 150 -22.68 -16.81 -12.81
C LEU A 150 -23.99 -17.47 -13.22
N GLU A 151 -24.06 -17.85 -14.48
CA GLU A 151 -25.05 -18.80 -14.96
C GLU A 151 -24.87 -20.03 -14.07
N PRO A 152 -25.91 -20.48 -13.35
CA PRO A 152 -25.86 -21.77 -12.69
C PRO A 152 -25.49 -22.77 -13.77
N THR A 153 -24.34 -23.44 -13.61
CA THR A 153 -24.07 -24.63 -14.40
C THR A 153 -25.11 -25.63 -13.92
N ASP A 154 -26.24 -25.66 -14.61
CA ASP A 154 -27.30 -26.62 -14.36
C ASP A 154 -26.62 -27.99 -14.35
N GLY A 155 -26.72 -28.63 -13.21
CA GLY A 155 -26.40 -30.03 -13.11
C GLY A 155 -27.28 -30.79 -14.10
N ASP A 156 -26.64 -31.43 -15.05
CA ASP A 156 -27.16 -32.59 -15.77
C ASP A 156 -25.98 -33.58 -15.82
N THR A 157 -25.95 -34.47 -14.81
CA THR A 157 -26.10 -35.93 -14.93
C THR A 157 -24.91 -36.65 -15.55
#